data_AF-A0A417IJA6-F1
#
_entry.id   AF-A0A417IJA6-F1
#
_cell.length_a   1.000
_cell.length_b   1.000
_cell.length_c   1.000
_cell.angle_alpha   90.00
_cell.angle_beta   90.00
_cell.angle_gamma   90.00
#
_symmetry.space_group_name_H-M   'P 1'
#
loop_
_entity.id
_entity.type
_entity.pdbx_description
1 polymer ?
#
loop_
_entity_poly.entity_id
_entity_poly.type
_entity_poly.pdbx_seq_one_letter_code
_entity_poly.pdbx_strand_id
1 'polypeptide(L)'
;MEAEVDQQLGAEKSQRTDGRSGYRSGYRPRRLDTRMGTMYLMVPKVRQGGYIPFFVNRSLADTVYPVLRVDALCEKVRVDGRIVSMAVLIVRGVDENGRRDIIAHMM
;
A
#
# COMPACT_ATOMS: atom_id res chain seq x y z
N MET A 1 -0.30 -3.07 0.20
CA MET A 1 0.19 -2.95 1.60
C MET A 1 -0.49 -3.90 2.57
N GLU A 2 -1.79 -3.79 2.82
CA GLU A 2 -2.43 -4.63 3.85
C GLU A 2 -2.35 -6.12 3.50
N ALA A 3 -2.61 -6.49 2.24
CA ALA A 3 -2.47 -7.86 1.76
C ALA A 3 -1.03 -8.41 1.85
N GLU A 4 -0.02 -7.56 1.66
CA GLU A 4 1.40 -7.96 1.81
C GLU A 4 1.73 -8.24 3.29
N VAL A 5 1.19 -7.42 4.20
CA VAL A 5 1.34 -7.60 5.64
C VAL A 5 0.57 -8.83 6.11
N ASP A 6 -0.61 -9.10 5.53
CA ASP A 6 -1.35 -10.34 5.80
C ASP A 6 -0.56 -11.58 5.36
N GLN A 7 0.05 -11.53 4.16
CA GLN A 7 0.91 -12.60 3.67
C GLN A 7 2.15 -12.79 4.57
N GLN A 8 2.78 -11.71 5.02
CA GLN A 8 3.93 -11.76 5.94
C GLN A 8 3.54 -12.31 7.32
N LEU A 9 2.37 -11.93 7.83
CA LEU A 9 1.87 -12.34 9.14
C LEU A 9 1.20 -13.71 9.14
N GLY A 10 0.91 -14.26 7.96
CA GLY A 10 0.11 -15.48 7.79
C GLY A 10 -1.30 -15.34 8.37
N ALA A 11 -1.79 -14.11 8.53
CA ALA A 11 -3.03 -13.84 9.23
C ALA A 11 -3.61 -12.48 8.84
N GLU A 12 -4.90 -12.44 8.54
CA GLU A 12 -5.66 -11.23 8.28
C GLU A 12 -5.82 -10.37 9.55
N LYS A 13 -6.19 -9.09 9.37
CA LYS A 13 -6.41 -8.15 10.47
C LYS A 13 -7.47 -8.69 11.43
N SER A 14 -7.06 -8.93 12.67
CA SER A 14 -7.91 -9.46 13.75
C SER A 14 -8.42 -10.89 13.55
N GLN A 15 -7.95 -11.60 12.51
CA GLN A 15 -8.20 -13.04 12.35
C GLN A 15 -7.64 -13.81 13.56
N ARG A 16 -8.32 -14.85 14.00
CA ARG A 16 -7.78 -15.81 14.97
C ARG A 16 -7.25 -17.01 14.19
N THR A 17 -5.94 -17.20 14.21
CA THR A 17 -5.28 -18.33 13.58
C THR A 17 -4.07 -18.72 14.41
N ASP A 18 -3.84 -20.03 14.54
CA ASP A 18 -2.71 -20.59 15.27
C ASP A 18 -1.40 -20.47 14.47
N GLY A 19 -1.49 -20.20 13.16
CA GLY A 19 -0.35 -20.04 12.24
C GLY A 19 0.21 -18.60 12.14
N ARG A 20 -0.24 -17.68 12.99
CA ARG A 20 0.17 -16.26 12.92
C ARG A 20 1.63 -16.09 13.35
N SER A 21 2.42 -15.41 12.51
CA SER A 21 3.84 -15.13 12.78
C SER A 21 4.10 -13.83 13.54
N GLY A 22 3.09 -12.95 13.70
CA GLY A 22 3.24 -11.68 14.41
C GLY A 22 1.97 -10.82 14.41
N TYR A 23 2.04 -9.64 15.03
CA TYR A 23 0.90 -8.73 15.20
C TYR A 23 1.13 -7.35 14.60
N ARG A 24 0.06 -6.73 14.12
CA ARG A 24 0.03 -5.33 13.70
C ARG A 24 0.10 -4.39 14.91
N SER A 25 0.68 -3.21 14.71
CA SER A 25 0.92 -2.19 15.75
C SER A 25 0.61 -0.78 15.26
N GLY A 26 -0.52 -0.62 14.57
CA GLY A 26 -0.93 0.65 13.99
C GLY A 26 -0.16 0.98 12.71
N TYR A 27 -0.07 2.27 12.40
CA TYR A 27 0.52 2.79 11.17
C TYR A 27 1.59 3.82 11.51
N ARG A 28 2.57 3.97 10.63
CA ARG A 28 3.54 5.06 10.67
C ARG A 28 3.45 5.88 9.39
N PRO A 29 3.42 7.23 9.47
CA PRO A 29 3.56 8.05 8.28
C PRO A 29 4.97 7.86 7.71
N ARG A 30 5.06 7.66 6.40
CA ARG A 30 6.31 7.64 5.65
C ARG A 30 6.23 8.67 4.54
N ARG A 31 7.24 9.54 4.52
CA ARG A 31 7.40 10.54 3.46
C ARG A 31 7.70 9.84 2.13
N LEU A 32 6.96 10.18 1.10
CA LEU A 32 7.21 9.83 -0.29
C LEU A 32 7.38 11.14 -1.06
N ASP A 33 8.64 11.45 -1.37
CA ASP A 33 8.95 12.65 -2.13
C ASP A 33 8.76 12.36 -3.62
N THR A 34 7.96 13.21 -4.27
CA THR A 34 7.77 13.21 -5.72
C THR A 34 8.11 14.59 -6.26
N ARG A 35 8.35 14.70 -7.56
CA ARG A 35 8.61 16.02 -8.18
C ARG A 35 7.40 16.97 -8.10
N MET A 36 6.18 16.44 -7.90
CA MET A 36 4.96 17.23 -7.70
C MET A 36 4.74 17.66 -6.24
N GLY A 37 5.62 17.24 -5.33
CA GLY A 37 5.54 17.53 -3.90
C GLY A 37 5.63 16.28 -3.03
N THR A 38 5.63 16.50 -1.72
CA THR A 38 5.72 15.46 -0.72
C THR A 38 4.33 14.87 -0.41
N MET A 39 4.20 13.55 -0.52
CA MET A 39 3.04 12.80 -0.04
C MET A 39 3.40 11.99 1.21
N TYR A 40 2.39 11.70 2.05
CA TYR A 40 2.55 10.85 3.23
C TYR A 40 1.81 9.52 3.03
N LEU A 41 2.56 8.42 3.07
CA LEU A 41 2.02 7.06 3.05
C LEU A 41 1.83 6.55 4.47
N MET A 42 0.67 5.95 4.76
CA MET A 42 0.46 5.25 6.02
C MET A 42 0.96 3.81 5.89
N VAL A 43 2.18 3.56 6.36
CA VAL A 43 2.80 2.23 6.30
C VAL A 43 2.38 1.42 7.53
N PRO A 44 1.78 0.23 7.38
CA PRO A 44 1.47 -0.64 8.51
C PRO A 44 2.73 -0.97 9.31
N LYS A 45 2.60 -0.96 10.65
CA LYS A 45 3.65 -1.36 11.56
C LYS A 45 3.41 -2.79 12.03
N VAL A 46 4.44 -3.63 11.95
CA VAL A 46 4.45 -4.96 12.56
C VAL A 46 5.20 -4.89 13.90
N ARG A 47 4.72 -5.59 14.93
CA ARG A 47 5.31 -5.59 16.27
C ARG A 47 6.70 -6.23 16.31
N GLN A 48 6.91 -7.27 15.49
CA GLN A 48 8.16 -8.01 15.36
C GLN A 48 8.50 -8.13 13.87
N GLY A 49 9.66 -7.61 13.47
CA GLY A 49 10.03 -7.48 12.06
C GLY A 49 9.58 -6.15 11.44
N GLY A 50 10.33 -5.67 10.44
CA GLY A 50 9.97 -4.50 9.65
C GLY A 50 9.02 -4.84 8.51
N TYR A 51 8.24 -3.86 8.07
CA TYR A 51 7.52 -3.92 6.79
C TYR A 51 7.93 -2.72 5.93
N ILE A 52 8.40 -3.02 4.72
CA ILE A 52 8.71 -2.05 3.68
C ILE A 52 7.87 -2.44 2.46
N PRO A 53 6.92 -1.59 2.02
CA PRO A 53 6.14 -1.88 0.83
C PRO A 53 7.06 -2.05 -0.39
N PHE A 54 6.77 -3.01 -1.26
CA PHE A 54 7.63 -3.32 -2.41
C PHE A 54 7.89 -2.10 -3.32
N PHE A 55 6.90 -1.22 -3.47
CA PHE A 55 7.01 -0.03 -4.32
C PHE A 55 7.79 1.12 -3.66
N VAL A 56 8.05 1.06 -2.34
CA VAL A 56 8.84 2.09 -1.65
C VAL A 56 10.34 1.93 -1.92
N ASN A 57 10.77 0.77 -2.43
CA ASN A 57 12.16 0.56 -2.82
C ASN A 57 12.50 1.09 -4.23
N ARG A 58 11.52 1.61 -5.00
CA ARG A 58 11.81 2.30 -6.27
C ARG A 58 11.90 3.81 -6.05
N SER A 59 12.99 4.43 -6.50
CA SER A 59 13.10 5.87 -6.62
C SER A 59 12.07 6.38 -7.63
N LEU A 60 11.36 7.47 -7.28
CA LEU A 60 10.54 8.24 -8.22
C LEU A 60 11.28 9.51 -8.70
N ALA A 61 12.53 9.70 -8.29
CA ALA A 61 13.31 10.89 -8.64
C ALA A 61 13.76 10.86 -10.12
N ASP A 62 13.91 9.66 -10.68
CA ASP A 62 14.49 9.44 -12.01
C ASP A 62 13.46 9.53 -13.15
N THR A 63 12.18 9.78 -12.83
CA THR A 63 11.12 9.93 -13.84
C THR A 63 10.20 11.09 -13.50
N VAL A 64 9.99 11.98 -14.46
CA VAL A 64 9.06 13.09 -14.32
C VAL A 64 7.66 12.61 -14.65
N TYR A 65 6.74 12.75 -13.71
CA TYR A 65 5.32 12.50 -13.92
C TYR A 65 4.57 13.85 -13.86
N PRO A 66 4.31 14.52 -15.00
CA PRO A 66 3.61 15.81 -15.01
C PRO A 66 2.18 15.72 -14.48
N VAL A 67 1.57 14.54 -14.54
CA VAL A 67 0.21 14.29 -14.06
C VAL A 67 0.19 13.05 -13.18
N LEU A 68 -0.39 13.22 -11.98
CA LEU A 68 -0.77 12.12 -11.10
C LEU A 68 -2.30 12.04 -11.02
N ARG A 69 -2.86 10.84 -11.17
CA ARG A 69 -4.24 10.52 -10.86
C ARG A 69 -4.29 9.63 -9.62
N VAL A 70 -5.18 9.98 -8.70
CA VAL A 70 -5.47 9.20 -7.51
C VAL A 70 -6.92 8.80 -7.57
N ASP A 71 -7.17 7.49 -7.68
CA ASP A 71 -8.50 6.91 -7.71
C ASP A 71 -8.71 6.04 -6.47
N ALA A 72 -9.92 6.01 -5.93
CA ALA A 72 -10.32 5.15 -4.83
C ALA A 72 -11.52 4.30 -5.25
N LEU A 73 -11.40 2.98 -5.19
CA LEU A 73 -12.44 2.02 -5.54
C LEU A 73 -12.82 1.19 -4.32
N CYS A 74 -14.11 1.10 -4.02
CA CYS A 74 -14.61 0.22 -2.97
C CYS A 74 -14.94 -1.14 -3.56
N GLU A 75 -14.10 -2.13 -3.31
CA GLU A 75 -14.27 -3.49 -3.79
C GLU A 75 -14.88 -4.39 -2.71
N LYS A 76 -15.74 -5.32 -3.13
CA LYS A 76 -16.27 -6.37 -2.24
C LYS A 76 -15.29 -7.53 -2.22
N VAL A 77 -14.54 -7.63 -1.14
CA VAL A 77 -13.48 -8.62 -0.98
C VAL A 77 -13.93 -9.68 0.02
N ARG A 78 -13.65 -10.95 -0.28
CA ARG A 78 -13.89 -12.03 0.67
C ARG A 78 -12.64 -12.21 1.51
N VAL A 79 -12.80 -11.96 2.80
CA VAL A 79 -11.76 -11.87 3.83
C VAL A 79 -12.27 -12.78 4.95
N ASP A 80 -11.58 -13.89 5.19
CA ASP A 80 -12.00 -14.92 6.15
C ASP A 80 -13.44 -15.43 6.01
N GLY A 81 -13.89 -15.67 4.77
CA GLY A 81 -15.24 -16.14 4.49
C GLY A 81 -16.34 -15.08 4.69
N ARG A 82 -15.99 -13.85 5.07
CA ARG A 82 -16.91 -12.70 5.15
C ARG A 82 -16.67 -11.76 3.98
N ILE A 83 -17.76 -11.28 3.36
CA ILE A 83 -17.66 -10.28 2.31
C ILE A 83 -17.62 -8.90 2.97
N VAL A 84 -16.51 -8.19 2.81
CA VAL A 84 -16.29 -6.84 3.36
C VAL A 84 -16.06 -5.84 2.23
N SER A 85 -16.47 -4.58 2.45
CA SER A 85 -16.16 -3.49 1.53
C SER A 85 -14.77 -2.95 1.88
N MET A 86 -13.80 -3.07 0.96
CA MET A 86 -12.44 -2.59 1.16
C MET A 86 -12.12 -1.50 0.12
N ALA A 87 -11.53 -0.41 0.56
CA ALA A 87 -11.19 0.72 -0.31
C ALA A 87 -9.78 0.54 -0.86
N VAL A 88 -9.66 0.43 -2.18
CA VAL A 88 -8.41 0.36 -2.92
C VAL A 88 -8.08 1.73 -3.47
N LEU A 89 -6.99 2.34 -2.99
CA LEU A 89 -6.42 3.56 -3.55
C LEU A 89 -5.38 3.18 -4.62
N ILE A 90 -5.50 3.74 -5.81
CA ILE A 90 -4.54 3.57 -6.90
C ILE A 90 -3.98 4.94 -7.26
N VAL A 91 -2.65 5.07 -7.24
CA VAL A 91 -1.95 6.25 -7.73
C VAL A 91 -1.29 5.91 -9.05
N ARG A 92 -1.70 6.59 -10.11
CA ARG A 92 -1.16 6.44 -11.46
C ARG A 92 -0.47 7.73 -11.88
N GLY A 93 0.77 7.62 -12.33
CA GLY A 93 1.47 8.72 -12.99
C GLY A 93 1.47 8.56 -14.49
N VAL A 94 1.43 9.68 -15.20
CA VAL A 94 1.75 9.77 -16.63
C VAL A 94 3.04 10.55 -16.76
N ASP A 95 4.04 10.03 -17.46
CA ASP A 95 5.32 10.69 -17.68
C ASP A 95 5.27 11.70 -18.86
N GLU A 96 6.37 12.39 -19.11
CA GLU A 96 6.50 13.36 -20.20
C GLU A 96 6.29 12.75 -21.61
N ASN A 97 6.49 11.44 -21.75
CA ASN A 97 6.27 10.70 -22.99
C ASN A 97 4.84 10.14 -23.10
N GLY A 98 3.97 10.42 -22.13
CA GLY A 98 2.62 9.87 -22.08
C GLY A 98 2.56 8.42 -21.58
N ARG A 99 3.68 7.85 -21.12
CA ARG A 99 3.73 6.50 -20.53
C ARG A 99 3.07 6.54 -19.16
N ARG A 100 2.26 5.52 -18.90
CA ARG A 100 1.42 5.47 -17.70
C ARG A 100 1.92 4.38 -16.75
N ASP A 101 2.32 4.76 -15.54
CA ASP A 101 2.84 3.85 -14.53
C ASP A 101 1.98 3.87 -13.26
N ILE A 102 1.83 2.71 -12.62
CA ILE A 102 1.28 2.63 -11.27
C ILE A 102 2.40 2.98 -10.30
N ILE A 103 2.21 4.05 -9.53
CA ILE A 103 3.21 4.58 -8.62
C ILE A 103 3.04 4.02 -7.22
N ALA A 104 1.79 3.88 -6.78
CA ALA A 104 1.45 3.26 -5.51
C ALA A 104 0.06 2.63 -5.60
N HIS A 105 -0.15 1.55 -4.84
CA HIS A 105 -1.49 1.08 -4.54
C HIS A 105 -1.60 0.79 -3.04
N MET A 106 -2.76 1.09 -2.46
CA MET A 106 -3.11 0.80 -1.08
C MET A 106 -4.46 0.07 -1.10
N MET A 107 -4.60 -0.98 -0.31
CA MET A 107 -5.81 -1.77 -0.12
C MET A 107 -6.12 -1.73 1.37
#